data_AF-A0A537I8C3-F1
#
_entry.id   AF-A0A537I8C3-F1
#
_cell.length_a   1.000
_cell.length_b   1.000
_cell.length_c   1.000
_cell.angle_alpha   90.00
_cell.angle_beta   90.00
_cell.angle_gamma   90.00
#
_symmetry.space_group_name_H-M   'P 1'
#
loop_
_entity.id
_entity.type
_entity.pdbx_description
1 polymer ?
#
loop_
_entity_poly.entity_id
_entity_poly.type
_entity_poly.pdbx_seq_one_letter_code
_entity_poly.pdbx_strand_id
1 'polypeptide(L)'
;RARHSSQIQSEWKKISPQEDTFVEVGRTTHGTRVSIQQGFHSCDVKILVGIVQPHFASSFAGGPDLVIPGVSSLSTIEANRSLLLNHQADPLRYSENPVYLDSLEASRMIGATYLVTLVPDEWNGVSAVYSGDLEPTFKEAVAHFTLEHSHPIENRPEIIVVSSDGPEYSNDLYHAVRVLPFLWNGNWE
;
A
#
# COMPACT_ATOMS: atom_id res chain seq x y z
N ARG A 1 -27.44 5.85 -4.47
CA ARG A 1 -26.14 5.18 -4.28
C ARG A 1 -25.96 4.53 -2.90
N ALA A 2 -26.57 5.04 -1.81
CA ALA A 2 -26.42 4.48 -0.45
C ALA A 2 -27.21 3.20 -0.10
N ARG A 3 -28.10 2.68 -0.98
CA ARG A 3 -28.95 1.51 -0.66
C ARG A 3 -28.30 0.14 -0.91
N HIS A 4 -27.15 0.07 -1.58
CA HIS A 4 -26.46 -1.21 -1.83
C HIS A 4 -25.33 -1.50 -0.82
N SER A 5 -24.83 -0.51 -0.08
CA SER A 5 -23.69 -0.70 0.83
C SER A 5 -24.05 -1.46 2.11
N SER A 6 -25.27 -1.30 2.64
CA SER A 6 -25.67 -1.95 3.90
C SER A 6 -25.91 -3.46 3.77
N GLN A 7 -26.30 -3.94 2.59
CA GLN A 7 -26.57 -5.35 2.34
C GLN A 7 -25.27 -6.14 2.16
N ILE A 8 -24.29 -5.54 1.48
CA ILE A 8 -22.96 -6.10 1.23
C ILE A 8 -22.17 -6.27 2.53
N GLN A 9 -22.27 -5.32 3.48
CA GLN A 9 -21.51 -5.39 4.75
C GLN A 9 -21.80 -6.65 5.59
N SER A 10 -22.96 -7.29 5.43
CA SER A 10 -23.31 -8.50 6.18
C SER A 10 -22.52 -9.75 5.74
N GLU A 11 -21.88 -9.72 4.56
CA GLU A 11 -21.13 -10.84 4.00
C GLU A 11 -19.61 -10.71 4.18
N TRP A 12 -19.13 -9.58 4.72
CA TRP A 12 -17.70 -9.26 4.78
C TRP A 12 -17.14 -9.59 6.17
N LYS A 13 -16.15 -10.48 6.22
CA LYS A 13 -15.35 -10.66 7.43
C LYS A 13 -14.30 -9.55 7.51
N LYS A 14 -14.45 -8.66 8.49
CA LYS A 14 -13.37 -7.74 8.87
C LYS A 14 -12.27 -8.52 9.59
N ILE A 15 -11.03 -8.39 9.13
CA ILE A 15 -9.86 -8.99 9.78
C ILE A 15 -9.35 -8.03 10.85
N SER A 16 -9.04 -8.57 12.03
CA SER A 16 -8.44 -7.85 13.14
C SER A 16 -7.03 -8.39 13.38
N PRO A 17 -5.97 -7.58 13.22
CA PRO A 17 -4.59 -8.05 13.39
C PRO A 17 -4.24 -8.48 14.82
N GLN A 18 -5.11 -8.18 15.80
CA GLN A 18 -4.97 -8.58 17.20
C GLN A 18 -5.88 -9.75 17.60
N GLU A 19 -7.07 -9.88 17.00
CA GLU A 19 -8.11 -10.80 17.48
C GLU A 19 -8.28 -12.05 16.59
N ASP A 20 -7.92 -11.97 15.31
CA ASP A 20 -8.02 -13.11 14.40
C ASP A 20 -6.89 -14.14 14.62
N THR A 21 -7.08 -15.34 14.07
CA THR A 21 -6.05 -16.39 14.07
C THR A 21 -5.16 -16.26 12.83
N PHE A 22 -3.85 -16.36 13.05
CA PHE A 22 -2.82 -16.23 12.03
C PHE A 22 -1.93 -17.48 11.99
N VAL A 23 -1.45 -17.83 10.80
CA VAL A 23 -0.53 -18.95 10.57
C VAL A 23 0.80 -18.43 10.03
N GLU A 24 1.90 -18.94 10.55
CA GLU A 24 3.24 -18.59 10.06
C GLU A 24 3.47 -19.25 8.70
N VAL A 25 3.79 -18.44 7.68
CA VAL A 25 4.03 -18.90 6.31
C VAL A 25 5.51 -18.85 5.92
N GLY A 26 6.34 -18.17 6.72
CA GLY A 26 7.78 -18.10 6.49
C GLY A 26 8.46 -16.93 7.18
N ARG A 27 9.69 -16.66 6.75
CA ARG A 27 10.49 -15.52 7.20
C ARG A 27 11.18 -14.87 6.00
N THR A 28 11.06 -13.56 5.90
CA THR A 28 11.71 -12.79 4.82
C THR A 28 13.22 -12.65 5.02
N THR A 29 13.91 -12.25 3.97
CA THR A 29 15.33 -11.90 4.00
C THR A 29 15.66 -10.76 4.97
N HIS A 30 14.71 -9.85 5.22
CA HIS A 30 14.85 -8.78 6.22
C HIS A 30 14.57 -9.25 7.66
N GLY A 31 14.25 -10.54 7.84
CA GLY A 31 14.04 -11.16 9.14
C GLY A 31 12.62 -11.07 9.67
N THR A 32 11.67 -10.51 8.91
CA THR A 32 10.25 -10.45 9.26
C THR A 32 9.68 -11.86 9.30
N ARG A 33 9.16 -12.28 10.46
CA ARG A 33 8.36 -13.51 10.57
C ARG A 33 6.98 -13.21 10.00
N VAL A 34 6.60 -13.90 8.93
CA VAL A 34 5.36 -13.62 8.18
C VAL A 34 4.26 -14.54 8.69
N SER A 35 3.23 -13.94 9.28
CA SER A 35 2.03 -14.63 9.74
C SER A 35 0.80 -14.03 9.10
N ILE A 36 0.00 -14.87 8.43
CA ILE A 36 -1.13 -14.47 7.58
C ILE A 36 -2.42 -15.03 8.15
N GLN A 37 -3.50 -14.27 7.99
CA GLN A 37 -4.81 -14.63 8.51
C GLN A 37 -5.23 -16.01 7.97
N GLN A 38 -5.61 -16.91 8.88
CA GLN A 38 -5.78 -18.33 8.57
C GLN A 38 -6.82 -18.60 7.49
N GLY A 39 -7.96 -17.90 7.54
CA GLY A 39 -9.03 -18.02 6.56
C GLY A 39 -8.55 -17.62 5.17
N PHE A 40 -7.92 -16.46 5.03
CA PHE A 40 -7.36 -15.99 3.77
C PHE A 40 -6.29 -16.94 3.22
N HIS A 41 -5.39 -17.42 4.08
CA HIS A 41 -4.34 -18.37 3.66
C HIS A 41 -4.93 -19.69 3.14
N SER A 42 -6.02 -20.17 3.77
CA SER A 42 -6.70 -21.42 3.42
C SER A 42 -7.55 -21.37 2.15
N CYS A 43 -7.81 -20.18 1.60
CA CYS A 43 -8.59 -20.04 0.37
C CYS A 43 -7.84 -20.60 -0.85
N ASP A 44 -8.56 -21.34 -1.70
CA ASP A 44 -8.06 -21.82 -3.00
C ASP A 44 -7.83 -20.66 -3.98
N VAL A 45 -8.66 -19.62 -3.88
CA VAL A 45 -8.61 -18.42 -4.71
C VAL A 45 -8.42 -17.20 -3.82
N LYS A 46 -7.38 -16.42 -4.09
CA LYS A 46 -7.01 -15.21 -3.35
C LYS A 46 -6.97 -14.03 -4.30
N ILE A 47 -7.90 -13.09 -4.12
CA ILE A 47 -7.98 -11.86 -4.92
C ILE A 47 -7.62 -10.69 -4.01
N LEU A 48 -6.64 -9.91 -4.43
CA LEU A 48 -6.23 -8.68 -3.77
C LEU A 48 -6.87 -7.51 -4.51
N VAL A 49 -7.63 -6.68 -3.80
CA VAL A 49 -8.27 -5.50 -4.38
C VAL A 49 -7.79 -4.26 -3.63
N GLY A 50 -7.25 -3.28 -4.35
CA GLY A 50 -6.72 -2.07 -3.72
C GLY A 50 -6.44 -0.93 -4.69
N ILE A 51 -5.96 0.18 -4.15
CA ILE A 51 -5.65 1.40 -4.90
C ILE A 51 -4.15 1.64 -4.89
N VAL A 52 -3.60 2.13 -6.00
CA VAL A 52 -2.24 2.64 -6.07
C VAL A 52 -2.25 4.12 -5.69
N GLN A 53 -1.50 4.46 -4.65
CA GLN A 53 -1.31 5.85 -4.22
C GLN A 53 -0.01 5.98 -3.43
N PRO A 54 0.59 7.17 -3.36
CA PRO A 54 1.80 7.39 -2.58
C PRO A 54 1.58 6.99 -1.11
N HIS A 55 2.55 6.28 -0.55
CA HIS A 55 2.49 5.82 0.83
C HIS A 55 3.80 6.04 1.57
N PHE A 56 3.73 6.65 2.75
CA PHE A 56 4.91 7.10 3.49
C PHE A 56 5.83 5.97 3.94
N ALA A 57 5.33 4.73 3.98
CA ALA A 57 6.11 3.59 4.44
C ALA A 57 6.73 2.78 3.30
N SER A 58 5.89 2.37 2.36
CA SER A 58 6.19 1.46 1.24
C SER A 58 6.45 2.20 -0.08
N SER A 59 6.52 3.53 -0.04
CA SER A 59 6.51 4.45 -1.18
C SER A 59 5.20 4.48 -1.97
N PHE A 60 4.58 3.32 -2.21
CA PHE A 60 3.23 3.18 -2.78
C PHE A 60 2.40 2.16 -2.00
N ALA A 61 1.14 2.51 -1.73
CA ALA A 61 0.12 1.58 -1.26
C ALA A 61 -0.45 0.76 -2.43
N GLY A 62 -1.15 -0.33 -2.10
CA GLY A 62 -1.64 -1.30 -3.07
C GLY A 62 -0.65 -2.46 -3.27
N GLY A 63 -0.96 -3.38 -4.18
CA GLY A 63 -0.09 -4.52 -4.49
C GLY A 63 0.34 -5.28 -3.22
N PRO A 64 1.65 -5.38 -2.90
CA PRO A 64 2.13 -6.07 -1.69
C PRO A 64 1.58 -5.54 -0.36
N ASP A 65 1.17 -4.26 -0.28
CA ASP A 65 0.60 -3.70 0.95
C ASP A 65 -0.75 -4.34 1.32
N LEU A 66 -1.42 -4.97 0.35
CA LEU A 66 -2.64 -5.74 0.58
C LEU A 66 -2.37 -7.05 1.32
N VAL A 67 -1.11 -7.50 1.38
CA VAL A 67 -0.66 -8.64 2.19
C VAL A 67 -0.14 -8.15 3.54
N ILE A 68 0.89 -7.30 3.55
CA ILE A 68 1.40 -6.62 4.76
C ILE A 68 1.13 -5.12 4.61
N PRO A 69 0.18 -4.52 5.35
CA PRO A 69 -0.46 -5.05 6.55
C PRO A 69 -1.79 -5.79 6.33
N GLY A 70 -2.34 -5.80 5.10
CA GLY A 70 -3.77 -6.09 4.87
C GLY A 70 -4.33 -7.38 5.47
N VAL A 71 -3.59 -8.48 5.46
CA VAL A 71 -4.01 -9.79 5.99
C VAL A 71 -3.00 -10.40 6.97
N SER A 72 -2.15 -9.56 7.57
CA SER A 72 -1.03 -9.99 8.40
C SER A 72 -1.28 -9.79 9.90
N SER A 73 -0.59 -10.55 10.75
CA SER A 73 -0.67 -10.37 12.21
C SER A 73 -0.04 -9.04 12.63
N LEU A 74 -0.42 -8.53 13.80
CA LEU A 74 0.19 -7.31 14.35
C LEU A 74 1.72 -7.40 14.43
N SER A 75 2.25 -8.54 14.88
CA SER A 75 3.71 -8.74 15.00
C SER A 75 4.44 -8.70 13.66
N THR A 76 3.85 -9.24 12.59
CA THR A 76 4.39 -9.13 11.22
C THR A 76 4.36 -7.67 10.76
N ILE A 77 3.26 -6.96 11.03
CA ILE A 77 3.12 -5.54 10.68
C ILE A 77 4.18 -4.70 11.40
N GLU A 78 4.35 -4.87 12.70
CA GLU A 78 5.33 -4.13 13.51
C GLU A 78 6.76 -4.38 13.04
N ALA A 79 7.11 -5.64 12.76
CA ALA A 79 8.42 -6.00 12.23
C ALA A 79 8.70 -5.33 10.88
N ASN A 80 7.75 -5.40 9.94
CA ASN A 80 7.88 -4.74 8.64
C ASN A 80 7.97 -3.20 8.78
N ARG A 81 7.15 -2.59 9.65
CA ARG A 81 7.18 -1.14 9.89
C ARG A 81 8.44 -0.68 10.61
N SER A 82 9.12 -1.54 11.37
CA SER A 82 10.40 -1.21 11.98
C SER A 82 11.51 -0.93 10.97
N LEU A 83 11.38 -1.42 9.73
CA LEU A 83 12.33 -1.15 8.64
C LEU A 83 12.37 0.33 8.25
N LEU A 84 11.34 1.11 8.60
CA LEU A 84 11.31 2.57 8.41
C LEU A 84 12.38 3.31 9.21
N LEU A 85 12.87 2.73 10.31
CA LEU A 85 13.87 3.38 11.15
C LEU A 85 15.20 3.61 10.42
N ASN A 86 15.47 2.81 9.38
CA ASN A 86 16.72 2.87 8.61
C ASN A 86 16.51 3.27 7.14
N HIS A 87 15.29 3.66 6.75
CA HIS A 87 14.95 3.98 5.37
C HIS A 87 13.82 4.99 5.27
N GLN A 88 13.95 5.95 4.34
CA GLN A 88 12.90 6.90 4.01
C GLN A 88 12.24 6.50 2.69
N ALA A 89 10.91 6.44 2.66
CA ALA A 89 10.19 6.11 1.45
C ALA A 89 10.45 7.16 0.35
N ASP A 90 10.84 6.66 -0.81
CA ASP A 90 10.99 7.45 -2.03
C ASP A 90 10.13 6.83 -3.13
N PRO A 91 9.10 7.54 -3.64
CA PRO A 91 8.30 7.08 -4.78
C PRO A 91 9.15 6.78 -6.02
N LEU A 92 10.21 7.55 -6.29
CA LEU A 92 11.05 7.37 -7.46
C LEU A 92 11.94 6.13 -7.36
N ARG A 93 12.21 5.67 -6.13
CA ARG A 93 13.06 4.50 -5.83
C ARG A 93 12.29 3.45 -5.03
N TYR A 94 10.98 3.34 -5.24
CA TYR A 94 10.14 2.43 -4.45
C TYR A 94 10.61 0.97 -4.50
N SER A 95 11.18 0.54 -5.63
CA SER A 95 11.73 -0.81 -5.80
C SER A 95 12.96 -1.11 -4.94
N GLU A 96 13.59 -0.09 -4.35
CA GLU A 96 14.69 -0.23 -3.39
C GLU A 96 14.21 -0.15 -1.94
N ASN A 97 12.94 0.17 -1.71
CA ASN A 97 12.39 0.37 -0.38
C ASN A 97 12.31 -0.98 0.36
N PRO A 98 13.00 -1.16 1.51
CA PRO A 98 13.00 -2.41 2.26
C PRO A 98 11.61 -2.79 2.77
N VAL A 99 10.75 -1.83 3.10
CA VAL A 99 9.36 -2.09 3.52
C VAL A 99 8.56 -2.72 2.39
N TYR A 100 8.73 -2.19 1.17
CA TYR A 100 8.11 -2.73 -0.04
C TYR A 100 8.68 -4.11 -0.38
N LEU A 101 10.01 -4.25 -0.40
CA LEU A 101 10.69 -5.51 -0.73
C LEU A 101 10.32 -6.64 0.25
N ASP A 102 10.24 -6.32 1.55
CA ASP A 102 9.81 -7.25 2.60
C ASP A 102 8.35 -7.70 2.39
N SER A 103 7.47 -6.77 2.04
CA SER A 103 6.06 -7.06 1.74
C SER A 103 5.90 -7.86 0.44
N LEU A 104 6.71 -7.56 -0.57
CA LEU A 104 6.73 -8.28 -1.85
C LEU A 104 7.23 -9.72 -1.66
N GLU A 105 8.28 -9.92 -0.87
CA GLU A 105 8.77 -11.25 -0.52
C GLU A 105 7.71 -12.05 0.25
N ALA A 106 7.07 -11.44 1.26
CA ALA A 106 5.96 -12.06 1.99
C ALA A 106 4.79 -12.43 1.08
N SER A 107 4.49 -11.60 0.08
CA SER A 107 3.42 -11.86 -0.90
C SER A 107 3.71 -13.09 -1.77
N ARG A 108 4.98 -13.45 -1.98
CA ARG A 108 5.35 -14.68 -2.69
C ARG A 108 5.16 -15.93 -1.82
N MET A 109 5.22 -15.79 -0.48
CA MET A 109 5.06 -16.90 0.47
C MET A 109 3.60 -17.38 0.61
N ILE A 110 2.62 -16.53 0.31
CA ILE A 110 1.19 -16.87 0.44
C ILE A 110 0.62 -17.67 -0.75
N GLY A 111 1.44 -17.88 -1.78
CA GLY A 111 1.09 -18.56 -3.02
C GLY A 111 0.50 -17.63 -4.07
N ALA A 112 -0.16 -18.21 -5.06
CA ALA A 112 -0.76 -17.47 -6.18
C ALA A 112 -1.85 -16.52 -5.69
N THR A 113 -1.82 -15.29 -6.19
CA THR A 113 -2.84 -14.26 -5.96
C THR A 113 -3.17 -13.58 -7.28
N TYR A 114 -4.38 -13.03 -7.39
CA TYR A 114 -4.79 -12.20 -8.51
C TYR A 114 -5.01 -10.78 -8.00
N LEU A 115 -4.28 -9.80 -8.56
CA LEU A 115 -4.42 -8.40 -8.19
C LEU A 115 -5.48 -7.75 -9.09
N VAL A 116 -6.35 -6.93 -8.48
CA VAL A 116 -7.17 -5.92 -9.15
C VAL A 116 -6.85 -4.60 -8.47
N THR A 117 -6.21 -3.68 -9.21
CA THR A 117 -5.79 -2.40 -8.63
C THR A 117 -6.26 -1.21 -9.44
N LEU A 118 -6.72 -0.18 -8.73
CA LEU A 118 -7.23 1.06 -9.31
C LEU A 118 -6.16 2.15 -9.24
N VAL A 119 -6.09 2.96 -10.29
CA VAL A 119 -5.34 4.23 -10.31
C VAL A 119 -6.36 5.36 -10.21
N PRO A 120 -6.30 6.21 -9.17
CA PRO A 120 -7.20 7.34 -9.03
C PRO A 120 -6.85 8.45 -10.03
N ASP A 121 -7.87 9.23 -10.42
CA ASP A 121 -7.65 10.54 -11.05
C ASP A 121 -7.57 11.66 -10.00
N GLU A 122 -7.28 12.88 -10.45
CA GLU A 122 -7.17 14.09 -9.60
C GLU A 122 -8.49 14.52 -8.91
N TRP A 123 -9.62 13.88 -9.23
CA TRP A 123 -10.94 14.14 -8.64
C TRP A 123 -11.48 12.95 -7.83
N ASN A 124 -10.62 12.04 -7.37
CA ASN A 124 -10.98 10.80 -6.66
C ASN A 124 -11.90 9.87 -7.48
N GLY A 125 -11.87 9.99 -8.80
CA GLY A 125 -12.41 9.00 -9.73
C GLY A 125 -11.41 7.87 -9.98
N VAL A 126 -11.57 7.16 -11.10
CA VAL A 126 -10.70 6.05 -11.50
C VAL A 126 -10.23 6.33 -12.92
N SER A 127 -8.95 6.65 -13.08
CA SER A 127 -8.33 6.87 -14.39
C SER A 127 -8.03 5.55 -15.10
N ALA A 128 -7.63 4.54 -14.33
CA ALA A 128 -7.31 3.21 -14.86
C ALA A 128 -7.56 2.08 -13.86
N VAL A 129 -7.71 0.86 -14.40
CA VAL A 129 -7.78 -0.39 -13.63
C VAL A 129 -6.82 -1.39 -14.26
N TYR A 130 -5.98 -2.00 -13.43
CA TYR A 130 -5.03 -3.04 -13.81
C TYR A 130 -5.37 -4.34 -13.08
N SER A 131 -5.23 -5.47 -13.76
CA SER A 131 -5.46 -6.77 -13.12
C SER A 131 -4.61 -7.89 -13.70
N GLY A 132 -4.10 -8.77 -12.84
CA GLY A 132 -3.19 -9.83 -13.24
C GLY A 132 -2.31 -10.32 -12.09
N ASP A 133 -1.12 -10.82 -12.45
CA ASP A 133 -0.11 -11.23 -11.48
C ASP A 133 0.36 -10.03 -10.65
N LEU A 134 0.50 -10.22 -9.34
CA LEU A 134 0.68 -9.16 -8.36
C LEU A 134 1.79 -8.16 -8.72
N GLU A 135 3.01 -8.64 -8.93
CA GLU A 135 4.19 -7.77 -9.12
C GLU A 135 4.19 -6.99 -10.45
N PRO A 136 4.03 -7.62 -11.63
CA PRO A 136 4.00 -6.88 -12.89
C PRO A 136 2.81 -5.92 -12.97
N THR A 137 1.62 -6.35 -12.50
CA THR A 137 0.41 -5.52 -12.48
C THR A 137 0.59 -4.29 -11.60
N PHE A 138 1.14 -4.47 -10.40
CA PHE A 138 1.40 -3.35 -9.50
C PHE A 138 2.44 -2.38 -10.07
N LYS A 139 3.50 -2.91 -10.70
CA LYS A 139 4.52 -2.09 -11.36
C LYS A 139 3.95 -1.22 -12.49
N GLU A 140 3.07 -1.78 -13.32
CA GLU A 140 2.40 -1.03 -14.38
C GLU A 140 1.49 0.07 -13.83
N ALA A 141 0.72 -0.24 -12.78
CA ALA A 141 -0.16 0.73 -12.14
C ALA A 141 0.62 1.86 -11.44
N VAL A 142 1.75 1.57 -10.79
CA VAL A 142 2.67 2.58 -10.23
C VAL A 142 3.24 3.46 -11.35
N ALA A 143 3.68 2.87 -12.46
CA ALA A 143 4.20 3.64 -13.59
C ALA A 143 3.13 4.59 -14.18
N HIS A 144 1.89 4.13 -14.31
CA HIS A 144 0.77 4.99 -14.72
C HIS A 144 0.57 6.13 -13.73
N PHE A 145 0.43 5.81 -12.44
CA PHE A 145 0.23 6.80 -11.39
C PHE A 145 1.33 7.88 -11.44
N THR A 146 2.60 7.47 -11.50
CA THR A 146 3.74 8.38 -11.55
C THR A 146 3.68 9.28 -12.77
N LEU A 147 3.33 8.76 -13.96
CA LEU A 147 3.22 9.57 -15.17
C LEU A 147 2.08 10.60 -15.09
N GLU A 148 0.95 10.22 -14.50
CA GLU A 148 -0.24 11.08 -14.38
C GLU A 148 -0.09 12.14 -13.28
N HIS A 149 0.62 11.84 -12.19
CA HIS A 149 0.65 12.69 -10.98
C HIS A 149 1.99 13.39 -10.71
N SER A 150 3.07 13.05 -11.43
CA SER A 150 4.40 13.67 -11.21
C SER A 150 4.63 14.80 -12.21
N HIS A 151 4.25 16.01 -11.81
CA HIS A 151 4.43 17.21 -12.61
C HIS A 151 5.81 17.83 -12.33
N PRO A 152 6.64 18.09 -13.37
CA PRO A 152 7.92 18.75 -13.16
C PRO A 152 7.71 20.17 -12.66
N ILE A 153 8.53 20.59 -11.71
CA ILE A 153 8.57 21.97 -11.22
C ILE A 153 9.90 22.56 -11.67
N GLU A 154 9.86 23.66 -12.42
CA GLU A 154 11.05 24.26 -13.05
C GLU A 154 12.08 24.76 -12.03
N ASN A 155 11.63 25.27 -10.88
CA ASN A 155 12.48 25.85 -9.86
C ASN A 155 12.07 25.37 -8.47
N ARG A 156 13.04 25.09 -7.60
CA ARG A 156 12.78 24.73 -6.20
C ARG A 156 12.08 25.90 -5.49
N PRO A 157 10.86 25.73 -4.96
CA PRO A 157 10.16 26.80 -4.26
C PRO A 157 10.82 27.08 -2.89
N GLU A 158 10.86 28.35 -2.49
CA GLU A 158 11.33 28.76 -1.15
C GLU A 158 10.33 28.39 -0.05
N ILE A 159 9.04 28.39 -0.38
CA ILE A 159 7.94 28.07 0.54
C ILE A 159 7.00 27.12 -0.18
N ILE A 160 6.67 26.01 0.47
CA ILE A 160 5.64 25.05 0.02
C ILE A 160 4.49 25.11 1.02
N VAL A 161 3.28 25.36 0.51
CA VAL A 161 2.03 25.26 1.29
C VAL A 161 1.28 24.04 0.79
N VAL A 162 1.00 23.10 1.70
CA VAL A 162 0.30 21.86 1.37
C VAL A 162 -0.93 21.70 2.24
N SER A 163 -2.00 21.25 1.61
CA SER A 163 -3.23 20.86 2.28
C SER A 163 -3.33 19.34 2.32
N SER A 164 -3.67 18.79 3.48
CA SER A 164 -4.14 17.41 3.62
C SER A 164 -5.66 17.42 3.48
N ASP A 165 -6.16 17.70 2.27
CA ASP A 165 -7.59 17.67 2.00
C ASP A 165 -8.07 16.23 1.76
N GLY A 166 -9.37 15.99 1.97
CA GLY A 166 -10.01 14.69 1.81
C GLY A 166 -10.27 13.97 3.14
N PRO A 167 -11.39 13.23 3.22
CA PRO A 167 -11.88 12.64 4.47
C PRO A 167 -10.94 11.57 5.06
N GLU A 168 -9.94 11.10 4.34
CA GLU A 168 -8.92 10.15 4.84
C GLU A 168 -7.64 10.80 5.36
N TYR A 169 -7.37 12.08 5.04
CA TYR A 169 -6.15 12.77 5.43
C TYR A 169 -6.36 13.91 6.43
N SER A 170 -7.60 14.41 6.57
CA SER A 170 -7.91 15.60 7.38
C SER A 170 -8.41 15.32 8.80
N ASN A 171 -8.53 14.05 9.22
CA ASN A 171 -9.18 13.70 10.49
C ASN A 171 -8.29 13.89 11.72
N ASP A 172 -6.97 13.68 11.57
CA ASP A 172 -6.01 13.79 12.66
C ASP A 172 -4.62 14.16 12.12
N LEU A 173 -3.75 14.59 13.04
CA LEU A 173 -2.40 15.02 12.70
C LEU A 173 -1.56 13.87 12.11
N TYR A 174 -1.81 12.63 12.52
CA TYR A 174 -1.05 11.48 12.05
C TYR A 174 -1.29 11.20 10.56
N HIS A 175 -2.53 11.37 10.08
CA HIS A 175 -2.83 11.29 8.66
C HIS A 175 -2.40 12.54 7.90
N ALA A 176 -2.57 13.73 8.49
CA ALA A 176 -2.21 14.99 7.85
C ALA A 176 -0.71 15.07 7.48
N VAL A 177 0.18 14.56 8.34
CA VAL A 177 1.63 14.58 8.06
C VAL A 177 2.05 13.64 6.93
N ARG A 178 1.19 12.71 6.48
CA ARG A 178 1.52 11.74 5.43
C ARG A 178 1.72 12.37 4.05
N VAL A 179 1.26 13.60 3.84
CA VAL A 179 1.46 14.32 2.56
C VAL A 179 2.88 14.88 2.42
N LEU A 180 3.61 15.04 3.53
CA LEU A 180 4.92 15.71 3.55
C LEU A 180 6.05 14.93 2.88
N PRO A 181 6.20 13.60 3.09
CA PRO A 181 7.32 12.84 2.52
C PRO A 181 7.42 12.93 0.99
N PHE A 182 6.29 13.13 0.30
CA PHE A 182 6.24 13.20 -1.16
C PHE A 182 6.69 14.55 -1.73
N LEU A 183 6.83 15.57 -0.88
CA LEU A 183 7.30 16.90 -1.28
C LEU A 183 8.83 17.00 -1.25
N TRP A 184 9.47 16.15 -0.45
CA TRP A 184 10.88 16.31 -0.08
C TRP A 184 11.86 15.61 -1.05
N ASN A 185 11.38 14.70 -1.90
CA ASN A 185 12.22 13.86 -2.75
C ASN A 185 12.43 14.37 -4.18
N GLY A 186 12.29 15.68 -4.41
CA GLY A 186 12.86 16.27 -5.61
C GLY A 186 14.38 16.16 -5.54
N ASN A 187 15.01 15.38 -6.42
CA ASN A 187 16.35 15.73 -6.87
C ASN A 187 16.21 17.10 -7.54
N TRP A 188 16.45 18.15 -6.76
CA TRP A 188 16.46 19.53 -7.23
C TRP A 188 17.82 19.90 -7.86
N GLU A 189 18.61 18.90 -8.23
CA GLU A 189 19.91 18.99 -8.91
C GLU A 189 19.81 18.50 -10.35
#